data_AF-A0A6L3F6F9-F1
#
_entry.id   AF-A0A6L3F6F9-F1
#
_cell.length_a   1.000
_cell.length_b   1.000
_cell.length_c   1.000
_cell.angle_alpha   90.00
_cell.angle_beta   90.00
_cell.angle_gamma   90.00
#
_symmetry.space_group_name_H-M   'P 1'
#
loop_
_entity.id
_entity.type
_entity.pdbx_description
1 polymer ?
#
loop_
_entity_poly.entity_id
_entity_poly.type
_entity_poly.pdbx_seq_one_letter_code
_entity_poly.pdbx_strand_id
1 'polypeptide(L)'
;MNCDNCHSDGGVEDISTGRVETNILTLHDMENMDEYPAGHTGALMDRRPVLCAECHESNALGKPGLDDIPSLSNAMHDTHDGEVPDTQEGCYQCHPGPNTECLRDVMSEKHGMDCIDCHGGMEPVSNNPSPWLNEPRCDNAACHGSGYKQDQPLYRLSKGHGNLYCAACHDSPHAIAPSREANDAIKFIDLQGYNDTLEVCTVCHLTEPTNIDIHQPYFDEYLFLPVILKK
;
A
#
# COMPACT_ATOMS: atom_id res chain seq x y z
N MET A 1 10.50 9.47 6.32
CA MET A 1 10.99 9.89 5.01
C MET A 1 12.24 10.69 5.27
N ASN A 2 13.31 10.42 4.51
CA ASN A 2 14.64 10.98 4.69
C ASN A 2 15.10 11.67 3.40
N CYS A 3 14.24 12.53 2.83
CA CYS A 3 14.56 13.28 1.62
C CYS A 3 15.83 14.14 1.80
N ASP A 4 16.19 14.48 3.04
CA ASP A 4 17.40 15.20 3.42
C ASP A 4 18.70 14.46 3.09
N ASN A 5 18.67 13.14 2.94
CA ASN A 5 19.85 12.36 2.54
C ASN A 5 20.39 12.78 1.16
N CYS A 6 19.53 13.31 0.29
CA CYS A 6 19.90 13.79 -1.05
C CYS A 6 19.59 15.27 -1.26
N HIS A 7 18.51 15.79 -0.66
CA HIS A 7 18.04 17.18 -0.82
C HIS A 7 18.38 18.11 0.35
N SER A 8 19.38 17.76 1.16
CA SER A 8 19.96 18.69 2.14
C SER A 8 20.68 19.87 1.46
N ASP A 9 20.99 20.92 2.22
CA ASP A 9 21.72 22.08 1.68
C ASP A 9 23.09 21.65 1.14
N GLY A 10 23.35 21.93 -0.13
CA GLY A 10 24.56 21.50 -0.82
C GLY A 10 24.59 20.01 -1.18
N GLY A 11 23.48 19.27 -0.99
CA GLY A 11 23.33 17.90 -1.45
C GLY A 11 23.23 17.79 -2.98
N VAL A 12 22.71 18.84 -3.62
CA VAL A 12 22.74 19.05 -5.07
C VAL A 12 23.55 20.31 -5.36
N GLU A 13 24.39 20.27 -6.40
CA GLU A 13 25.23 21.40 -6.79
C GLU A 13 24.38 22.66 -7.01
N ASP A 14 24.88 23.80 -6.52
CA ASP A 14 24.22 25.11 -6.60
C ASP A 14 22.86 25.24 -5.87
N ILE A 15 22.44 24.25 -5.07
CA ILE A 15 21.19 24.31 -4.29
C ILE A 15 21.45 24.30 -2.78
N SER A 16 21.17 25.43 -2.13
CA SER A 16 21.27 25.58 -0.66
C SER A 16 20.32 26.68 -0.18
N THR A 17 19.06 26.32 0.05
CA THR A 17 17.98 27.27 0.39
C THR A 17 17.69 27.34 1.89
N GLY A 18 18.35 26.53 2.72
CA GLY A 18 18.17 26.47 4.17
C GLY A 18 17.19 25.39 4.64
N ARG A 19 16.43 24.76 3.73
CA ARG A 19 15.42 23.74 4.04
C ARG A 19 15.28 22.73 2.91
N VAL A 20 15.03 21.47 3.28
CA VAL A 20 14.88 20.35 2.35
C VAL A 20 13.76 20.59 1.35
N GLU A 21 12.59 21.04 1.82
CA GLU A 21 11.42 21.25 0.97
C GLU A 21 11.66 22.33 -0.07
N THR A 22 12.48 23.33 0.25
CA THR A 22 12.80 24.43 -0.66
C THR A 22 13.97 24.09 -1.58
N ASN A 23 14.86 23.18 -1.19
CA ASN A 23 15.84 22.59 -2.11
C ASN A 23 15.14 21.74 -3.17
N ILE A 24 14.16 20.92 -2.77
CA ILE A 24 13.34 20.13 -3.71
C ILE A 24 12.61 21.04 -4.70
N LEU A 25 11.95 22.09 -4.22
CA LEU A 25 11.25 23.02 -5.11
C LEU A 25 12.20 23.75 -6.06
N THR A 26 13.38 24.18 -5.60
CA THR A 26 14.39 24.78 -6.47
C THR A 26 14.87 23.82 -7.54
N LEU A 27 15.13 22.55 -7.18
CA LEU A 27 15.53 21.53 -8.16
C LEU A 27 14.42 21.29 -9.20
N HIS A 28 13.18 21.17 -8.73
CA HIS A 28 12.02 21.01 -9.61
C HIS A 28 11.84 22.21 -10.56
N ASP A 29 12.05 23.44 -10.07
CA ASP A 29 12.09 24.65 -10.89
C ASP A 29 13.22 24.59 -11.93
N MET A 30 14.43 24.17 -11.53
CA MET A 30 15.58 24.08 -12.43
C MET A 30 15.40 23.06 -13.55
N GLU A 31 14.75 21.93 -13.27
CA GLU A 31 14.59 20.83 -14.23
C GLU A 31 13.36 20.99 -15.12
N ASN A 32 12.25 21.53 -14.58
CA ASN A 32 10.94 21.37 -15.21
C ASN A 32 10.20 22.68 -15.49
N MET A 33 10.74 23.86 -15.13
CA MET A 33 9.99 25.13 -15.25
C MET A 33 9.53 25.45 -16.68
N ASP A 34 10.34 25.09 -17.68
CA ASP A 34 9.99 25.28 -19.09
C ASP A 34 8.85 24.36 -19.56
N GLU A 35 8.52 23.33 -18.78
CA GLU A 35 7.48 22.33 -19.06
C GLU A 35 6.22 22.54 -18.22
N TYR A 36 6.14 23.62 -17.43
CA TYR A 36 4.99 23.86 -16.58
C TYR A 36 3.69 24.02 -17.38
N PRO A 37 2.59 23.42 -16.90
CA PRO A 37 1.33 23.41 -17.63
C PRO A 37 0.77 24.83 -17.78
N ALA A 38 -0.09 25.02 -18.79
CA ALA A 38 -0.71 26.31 -19.05
C ALA A 38 -1.38 26.88 -17.79
N GLY A 39 -1.14 28.17 -17.52
CA GLY A 39 -1.61 28.85 -16.30
C GLY A 39 -0.68 28.69 -15.08
N HIS A 40 0.40 27.90 -15.18
CA HIS A 40 1.40 27.73 -14.13
C HIS A 40 2.72 28.39 -14.53
N THR A 41 2.75 29.73 -14.52
CA THR A 41 3.95 30.50 -14.92
C THR A 41 4.79 30.93 -13.73
N GLY A 42 6.10 30.96 -13.91
CA GLY A 42 7.07 31.40 -12.90
C GLY A 42 7.45 30.28 -11.93
N ALA A 43 8.51 30.53 -11.17
CA ALA A 43 9.08 29.57 -10.23
C ALA A 43 8.09 29.19 -9.13
N LEU A 44 7.99 27.89 -8.84
CA LEU A 44 7.25 27.35 -7.69
C LEU A 44 7.80 27.92 -6.38
N MET A 45 9.10 28.20 -6.30
CA MET A 45 9.72 28.87 -5.17
C MET A 45 9.10 30.24 -4.84
N ASP A 46 8.56 30.97 -5.82
CA ASP A 46 7.87 32.24 -5.62
C ASP A 46 6.37 32.08 -5.33
N ARG A 47 5.84 30.87 -5.54
CA ARG A 47 4.41 30.52 -5.38
C ARG A 47 4.09 29.73 -4.11
N ARG A 48 5.05 29.54 -3.22
CA ARG A 48 4.88 28.77 -1.98
C ARG A 48 3.74 29.34 -1.09
N PRO A 49 3.01 28.48 -0.36
CA PRO A 49 3.13 27.03 -0.29
C PRO A 49 2.59 26.33 -1.55
N VAL A 50 3.27 25.27 -1.99
CA VAL A 50 2.88 24.47 -3.16
C VAL A 50 2.34 23.13 -2.69
N LEU A 51 1.19 22.72 -3.21
CA LEU A 51 0.71 21.36 -3.10
C LEU A 51 1.05 20.66 -4.41
N CYS A 52 1.97 19.68 -4.40
CA CYS A 52 2.38 18.97 -5.63
C CYS A 52 1.17 18.39 -6.38
N ALA A 53 0.16 17.97 -5.62
CA ALA A 53 -1.09 17.44 -6.14
C ALA A 53 -2.03 18.50 -6.77
N GLU A 54 -1.59 19.75 -6.91
CA GLU A 54 -2.27 20.76 -7.74
C GLU A 54 -2.06 20.49 -9.23
N CYS A 55 -0.89 19.98 -9.62
CA CYS A 55 -0.57 19.57 -10.98
C CYS A 55 -0.62 18.04 -11.12
N HIS A 56 -0.03 17.30 -10.17
CA HIS A 56 0.09 15.85 -10.26
C HIS A 56 -1.13 15.15 -9.62
N GLU A 57 -1.82 14.28 -10.35
CA GLU A 57 -2.94 13.50 -9.80
C GLU A 57 -2.51 12.70 -8.54
N SER A 58 -3.39 12.60 -7.53
CA SER A 58 -3.14 11.79 -6.34
C SER A 58 -4.41 11.18 -5.75
N ASN A 59 -4.61 9.88 -6.01
CA ASN A 59 -5.70 9.09 -5.45
C ASN A 59 -5.64 9.04 -3.91
N ALA A 60 -4.45 9.02 -3.32
CA ALA A 60 -4.27 9.06 -1.86
C ALA A 60 -4.84 10.33 -1.23
N LEU A 61 -4.76 11.46 -1.94
CA LEU A 61 -5.28 12.76 -1.49
C LEU A 61 -6.67 13.09 -2.08
N GLY A 62 -7.20 12.25 -2.97
CA GLY A 62 -8.42 12.52 -3.74
C GLY A 62 -8.31 13.78 -4.60
N LYS A 63 -7.10 14.05 -5.13
CA LYS A 63 -6.82 15.23 -5.96
C LYS A 63 -6.70 14.81 -7.43
N PRO A 64 -7.49 15.40 -8.34
CA PRO A 64 -7.50 14.99 -9.73
C PRO A 64 -6.25 15.40 -10.51
N GLY A 65 -5.46 16.37 -10.01
CA GLY A 65 -4.36 16.95 -10.77
C GLY A 65 -4.82 17.67 -12.04
N LEU A 66 -3.89 17.82 -12.99
CA LEU A 66 -4.13 18.35 -14.32
C LEU A 66 -3.99 17.23 -15.37
N ASP A 67 -4.72 17.38 -16.47
CA ASP A 67 -4.60 16.48 -17.61
C ASP A 67 -3.17 16.52 -18.20
N ASP A 68 -2.75 15.40 -18.81
CA ASP A 68 -1.44 15.22 -19.44
C ASP A 68 -0.21 15.42 -18.54
N ILE A 69 -0.41 15.47 -17.21
CA ILE A 69 0.65 15.46 -16.20
C ILE A 69 0.68 14.09 -15.51
N PRO A 70 1.86 13.46 -15.32
CA PRO A 70 1.95 12.21 -14.59
C PRO A 70 1.39 12.34 -13.17
N SER A 71 0.79 11.27 -12.64
CA SER A 71 0.37 11.23 -11.23
C SER A 71 1.57 11.50 -10.31
N LEU A 72 1.30 11.92 -9.08
CA LEU A 72 2.36 12.21 -8.12
C LEU A 72 3.20 10.96 -7.83
N SER A 73 2.56 9.79 -7.80
CA SER A 73 3.29 8.53 -7.68
C SER A 73 4.20 8.33 -8.87
N ASN A 74 3.68 8.49 -10.09
CA ASN A 74 4.42 8.17 -11.29
C ASN A 74 5.63 9.11 -11.45
N ALA A 75 5.41 10.42 -11.27
CA ALA A 75 6.48 11.42 -11.30
C ALA A 75 7.56 11.14 -10.24
N MET A 76 7.15 10.88 -9.00
CA MET A 76 8.10 10.64 -7.92
C MET A 76 8.96 9.39 -8.15
N HIS A 77 8.36 8.28 -8.55
CA HIS A 77 9.11 7.03 -8.74
C HIS A 77 9.96 7.10 -10.01
N ASP A 78 9.47 7.70 -11.10
CA ASP A 78 10.23 7.85 -12.35
C ASP A 78 11.48 8.72 -12.16
N THR A 79 11.36 9.87 -11.50
CA THR A 79 12.50 10.75 -11.21
C THR A 79 13.55 10.12 -10.29
N HIS A 80 13.15 9.19 -9.42
CA HIS A 80 14.07 8.55 -8.46
C HIS A 80 14.55 7.17 -8.93
N ASP A 81 14.10 6.71 -10.10
CA ASP A 81 14.61 5.49 -10.70
C ASP A 81 16.09 5.66 -11.08
N GLY A 82 16.92 4.69 -10.70
CA GLY A 82 18.38 4.76 -10.84
C GLY A 82 19.11 5.65 -9.82
N GLU A 83 18.42 6.60 -9.17
CA GLU A 83 18.99 7.46 -8.11
C GLU A 83 18.86 6.82 -6.72
N VAL A 84 17.74 6.14 -6.47
CA VAL A 84 17.49 5.39 -5.24
C VAL A 84 17.53 3.89 -5.55
N PRO A 85 18.28 3.07 -4.80
CA PRO A 85 18.39 1.65 -5.09
C PRO A 85 17.07 0.92 -4.84
N ASP A 86 16.70 0.02 -5.76
CA ASP A 86 15.57 -0.91 -5.64
C ASP A 86 15.80 -1.94 -4.53
N THR A 87 15.60 -1.50 -3.29
CA THR A 87 15.81 -2.25 -2.06
C THR A 87 14.83 -1.75 -1.02
N GLN A 88 14.56 -2.55 0.01
CA GLN A 88 13.74 -2.13 1.14
C GLN A 88 14.21 -0.82 1.77
N GLU A 89 15.52 -0.64 1.95
CA GLU A 89 16.12 0.59 2.49
C GLU A 89 15.88 1.80 1.57
N GLY A 90 15.95 1.61 0.25
CA GLY A 90 15.63 2.63 -0.75
C GLY A 90 14.17 3.06 -0.69
N CYS A 91 13.23 2.11 -0.69
CA CYS A 91 11.81 2.41 -0.53
C CYS A 91 11.52 3.19 0.77
N TYR A 92 12.23 2.86 1.85
CA TYR A 92 12.12 3.52 3.15
C TYR A 92 12.70 4.94 3.22
N GLN A 93 13.41 5.41 2.19
CA GLN A 93 13.76 6.83 2.10
C GLN A 93 12.50 7.69 1.91
N CYS A 94 11.50 7.20 1.18
CA CYS A 94 10.30 7.97 0.82
C CYS A 94 9.02 7.44 1.50
N HIS A 95 8.94 6.15 1.80
CA HIS A 95 7.82 5.57 2.53
C HIS A 95 8.08 5.53 4.05
N PRO A 96 7.04 5.30 4.89
CA PRO A 96 7.20 5.20 6.34
C PRO A 96 8.06 3.97 6.74
N GLY A 97 9.37 4.19 6.75
CA GLY A 97 10.39 3.18 6.92
C GLY A 97 11.37 3.42 8.07
N PRO A 98 11.93 4.62 8.29
CA PRO A 98 13.01 4.79 9.27
C PRO A 98 12.62 4.59 10.75
N ASN A 99 11.32 4.56 11.03
CA ASN A 99 10.79 4.40 12.39
C ASN A 99 9.60 3.44 12.39
N THR A 100 8.66 3.65 11.46
CA THR A 100 7.41 2.87 11.43
C THR A 100 7.60 1.51 10.76
N GLU A 101 8.52 1.42 9.79
CA GLU A 101 8.80 0.19 9.03
C GLU A 101 7.51 -0.56 8.65
N CYS A 102 6.64 0.10 7.87
CA CYS A 102 5.27 -0.40 7.66
C CYS A 102 5.17 -1.86 7.23
N LEU A 103 6.16 -2.38 6.47
CA LEU A 103 6.27 -3.80 6.12
C LEU A 103 6.79 -4.59 7.32
N ARG A 104 5.89 -5.38 7.91
CA ARG A 104 6.10 -6.08 9.18
C ARG A 104 5.31 -7.37 9.31
N ASP A 105 4.86 -7.89 8.18
CA ASP A 105 3.99 -9.04 8.09
C ASP A 105 4.75 -10.36 8.04
N VAL A 106 4.00 -11.46 8.10
CA VAL A 106 4.57 -12.82 8.03
C VAL A 106 5.40 -13.06 6.76
N MET A 107 5.04 -12.45 5.63
CA MET A 107 5.78 -12.63 4.38
C MET A 107 7.19 -12.03 4.50
N SER A 108 7.31 -10.84 5.10
CA SER A 108 8.62 -10.27 5.36
C SER A 108 9.38 -11.01 6.45
N GLU A 109 8.76 -11.20 7.61
CA GLU A 109 9.44 -11.68 8.81
C GLU A 109 9.82 -13.17 8.75
N LYS A 110 9.04 -13.99 8.04
CA LYS A 110 9.27 -15.44 7.97
C LYS A 110 9.69 -15.94 6.59
N HIS A 111 9.38 -15.19 5.54
CA HIS A 111 9.69 -15.60 4.16
C HIS A 111 10.71 -14.69 3.47
N GLY A 112 11.20 -13.65 4.16
CA GLY A 112 12.24 -12.77 3.64
C GLY A 112 11.81 -11.94 2.45
N MET A 113 10.50 -11.72 2.28
CA MET A 113 9.97 -10.86 1.24
C MET A 113 10.11 -9.38 1.63
N ASP A 114 10.35 -8.53 0.66
CA ASP A 114 10.40 -7.08 0.85
C ASP A 114 9.39 -6.34 -0.06
N CYS A 115 9.54 -5.01 -0.14
CA CYS A 115 8.68 -4.17 -0.97
C CYS A 115 8.71 -4.58 -2.44
N ILE A 116 9.89 -4.93 -2.97
CA ILE A 116 10.09 -5.15 -4.40
C ILE A 116 9.59 -6.54 -4.84
N ASP A 117 9.51 -7.51 -3.92
CA ASP A 117 8.90 -8.81 -4.22
C ASP A 117 7.41 -8.72 -4.58
N CYS A 118 6.72 -7.67 -4.13
CA CYS A 118 5.31 -7.43 -4.43
C CYS A 118 5.07 -6.28 -5.41
N HIS A 119 5.75 -5.14 -5.21
CA HIS A 119 5.53 -3.94 -6.01
C HIS A 119 6.46 -3.84 -7.22
N GLY A 120 7.59 -4.54 -7.22
CA GLY A 120 8.70 -4.29 -8.13
C GLY A 120 9.54 -3.08 -7.71
N GLY A 121 10.54 -2.75 -8.52
CA GLY A 121 11.38 -1.55 -8.36
C GLY A 121 10.68 -0.25 -8.73
N MET A 122 11.43 0.85 -8.76
CA MET A 122 10.91 2.19 -9.08
C MET A 122 10.23 2.25 -10.45
N GLU A 123 10.81 1.66 -11.51
CA GLU A 123 10.22 1.63 -12.86
C GLU A 123 8.84 0.92 -12.88
N PRO A 124 8.66 -0.32 -12.39
CA PRO A 124 7.33 -0.93 -12.31
C PRO A 124 6.31 -0.09 -11.53
N VAL A 125 6.73 0.55 -10.44
CA VAL A 125 5.85 1.38 -9.61
C VAL A 125 5.47 2.69 -10.32
N SER A 126 6.41 3.31 -11.05
CA SER A 126 6.15 4.53 -11.83
C SER A 126 5.15 4.30 -12.97
N ASN A 127 5.06 3.05 -13.45
CA ASN A 127 4.16 2.64 -14.52
C ASN A 127 2.73 2.28 -14.05
N ASN A 128 2.42 2.37 -12.75
CA ASN A 128 1.07 2.08 -12.26
C ASN A 128 0.09 3.17 -12.73
N PRO A 129 -0.94 2.84 -13.55
CA PRO A 129 -1.88 3.84 -14.07
C PRO A 129 -2.89 4.30 -13.00
N SER A 130 -2.98 3.62 -11.86
CA SER A 130 -3.93 3.98 -10.79
C SER A 130 -3.35 3.66 -9.40
N PRO A 131 -2.30 4.38 -8.97
CA PRO A 131 -1.70 4.19 -7.65
C PRO A 131 -2.75 4.32 -6.54
N TRP A 132 -2.64 3.53 -5.45
CA TRP A 132 -3.58 3.44 -4.33
C TRP A 132 -4.95 2.81 -4.64
N LEU A 133 -5.29 2.63 -5.92
CA LEU A 133 -6.51 1.97 -6.37
C LEU A 133 -6.25 0.62 -7.05
N ASN A 134 -5.01 0.40 -7.49
CA ASN A 134 -4.51 -0.82 -8.07
C ASN A 134 -3.19 -1.19 -7.39
N GLU A 135 -3.21 -2.25 -6.59
CA GLU A 135 -2.09 -2.67 -5.75
C GLU A 135 -1.76 -4.15 -5.98
N PRO A 136 -0.58 -4.64 -5.53
CA PRO A 136 -0.19 -6.02 -5.71
C PRO A 136 -1.26 -7.01 -5.25
N ARG A 137 -1.51 -8.00 -6.10
CA ARG A 137 -2.55 -9.00 -5.87
C ARG A 137 -1.99 -10.25 -5.22
N CYS A 138 -2.67 -10.75 -4.20
CA CYS A 138 -2.28 -11.96 -3.48
C CYS A 138 -2.62 -13.25 -4.27
N ASP A 139 -3.62 -13.17 -5.16
CA ASP A 139 -4.15 -14.30 -5.95
C ASP A 139 -3.38 -14.58 -7.24
N ASN A 140 -2.25 -13.90 -7.45
CA ASN A 140 -1.38 -14.14 -8.58
C ASN A 140 -0.61 -15.48 -8.42
N ALA A 141 -0.14 -16.05 -9.54
CA ALA A 141 0.50 -17.36 -9.57
C ALA A 141 1.88 -17.43 -8.87
N ALA A 142 2.58 -16.31 -8.72
CA ALA A 142 3.82 -16.22 -7.95
C ALA A 142 3.56 -16.13 -6.43
N CYS A 143 2.32 -15.84 -6.03
CA CYS A 143 1.88 -15.77 -4.65
C CYS A 143 0.93 -16.95 -4.32
N HIS A 144 -0.27 -16.69 -3.79
CA HIS A 144 -1.18 -17.74 -3.32
C HIS A 144 -1.95 -18.43 -4.45
N GLY A 145 -1.96 -17.85 -5.64
CA GLY A 145 -2.64 -18.41 -6.81
C GLY A 145 -4.16 -18.36 -6.74
N SER A 146 -4.79 -19.01 -7.72
CA SER A 146 -6.23 -18.88 -8.01
C SER A 146 -7.17 -19.41 -6.91
N GLY A 147 -6.65 -20.17 -5.94
CA GLY A 147 -7.41 -20.65 -4.78
C GLY A 147 -7.81 -19.54 -3.80
N TYR A 148 -7.19 -18.36 -3.90
CA TYR A 148 -7.33 -17.25 -2.93
C TYR A 148 -7.78 -15.96 -3.61
N LYS A 149 -8.72 -16.10 -4.55
CA LYS A 149 -9.16 -15.02 -5.43
C LYS A 149 -9.64 -13.80 -4.64
N GLN A 150 -9.11 -12.64 -4.98
CA GLN A 150 -9.57 -11.34 -4.50
C GLN A 150 -10.71 -10.84 -5.41
N ASP A 151 -11.86 -10.48 -4.84
CA ASP A 151 -13.03 -9.99 -5.60
C ASP A 151 -12.99 -8.49 -5.91
N GLN A 152 -12.02 -7.76 -5.33
CA GLN A 152 -11.77 -6.34 -5.60
C GLN A 152 -10.33 -6.13 -6.09
N PRO A 153 -10.00 -4.98 -6.72
CA PRO A 153 -8.63 -4.62 -7.06
C PRO A 153 -7.70 -4.59 -5.84
N LEU A 154 -8.21 -4.14 -4.68
CA LEU A 154 -7.45 -3.99 -3.45
C LEU A 154 -7.73 -5.13 -2.47
N TYR A 155 -6.67 -5.71 -1.89
CA TYR A 155 -6.76 -6.70 -0.81
C TYR A 155 -7.69 -6.24 0.33
N ARG A 156 -7.48 -5.01 0.82
CA ARG A 156 -8.20 -4.47 1.99
C ARG A 156 -9.71 -4.33 1.77
N LEU A 157 -10.14 -4.31 0.51
CA LEU A 157 -11.54 -4.24 0.10
C LEU A 157 -12.09 -5.61 -0.33
N SER A 158 -11.20 -6.58 -0.54
CA SER A 158 -11.57 -7.90 -1.01
C SER A 158 -12.21 -8.72 0.11
N LYS A 159 -13.15 -9.57 -0.27
CA LYS A 159 -13.95 -10.40 0.64
C LYS A 159 -13.95 -11.85 0.19
N GLY A 160 -14.15 -12.73 1.16
CA GLY A 160 -14.24 -14.17 0.95
C GLY A 160 -15.33 -14.79 1.84
N HIS A 161 -14.91 -15.68 2.73
CA HIS A 161 -15.76 -16.43 3.68
C HIS A 161 -16.91 -15.60 4.26
N GLY A 162 -18.14 -15.90 3.86
CA GLY A 162 -19.34 -15.23 4.38
C GLY A 162 -19.34 -13.71 4.20
N ASN A 163 -18.73 -13.19 3.13
CA ASN A 163 -18.62 -11.75 2.83
C ASN A 163 -17.78 -10.96 3.87
N LEU A 164 -16.91 -11.65 4.61
CA LEU A 164 -15.91 -11.02 5.46
C LEU A 164 -14.74 -10.52 4.62
N TYR A 165 -14.21 -9.36 4.97
CA TYR A 165 -12.98 -8.85 4.38
C TYR A 165 -11.82 -9.81 4.66
N CYS A 166 -10.90 -9.97 3.71
CA CYS A 166 -9.69 -10.79 3.91
C CYS A 166 -8.93 -10.33 5.18
N ALA A 167 -8.84 -9.02 5.38
CA ALA A 167 -8.19 -8.41 6.55
C ALA A 167 -8.87 -8.74 7.90
N ALA A 168 -10.13 -9.20 7.89
CA ALA A 168 -10.78 -9.66 9.11
C ALA A 168 -10.09 -10.91 9.68
N CYS A 169 -9.61 -11.81 8.81
CA CYS A 169 -8.92 -13.02 9.24
C CYS A 169 -7.40 -12.89 9.20
N HIS A 170 -6.85 -12.13 8.25
CA HIS A 170 -5.42 -12.09 7.99
C HIS A 170 -4.74 -10.78 8.41
N ASP A 171 -5.49 -9.77 8.85
CA ASP A 171 -5.05 -8.39 9.15
C ASP A 171 -4.79 -7.48 7.93
N SER A 172 -4.37 -6.23 8.18
CA SER A 172 -4.08 -5.21 7.17
C SER A 172 -2.92 -5.61 6.24
N PRO A 173 -2.90 -5.14 4.97
CA PRO A 173 -1.69 -5.14 4.15
C PRO A 173 -0.48 -4.62 4.92
N HIS A 174 0.68 -5.22 4.67
CA HIS A 174 1.96 -4.96 5.35
C HIS A 174 1.99 -5.36 6.83
N ALA A 175 0.87 -5.81 7.41
CA ALA A 175 0.77 -6.33 8.77
C ALA A 175 0.08 -7.71 8.83
N ILE A 176 0.07 -8.44 7.70
CA ILE A 176 -0.54 -9.77 7.61
C ILE A 176 0.00 -10.69 8.71
N ALA A 177 -0.93 -11.31 9.43
CA ALA A 177 -0.64 -12.06 10.63
C ALA A 177 0.13 -13.37 10.34
N PRO A 178 1.03 -13.77 11.25
CA PRO A 178 1.49 -13.02 12.41
C PRO A 178 2.50 -11.92 12.02
N SER A 179 2.24 -10.70 12.47
CA SER A 179 3.19 -9.58 12.38
C SER A 179 4.28 -9.66 13.47
N ARG A 180 5.43 -9.01 13.26
CA ARG A 180 6.43 -8.80 14.33
C ARG A 180 5.94 -7.91 15.47
N GLU A 181 4.95 -7.05 15.23
CA GLU A 181 4.48 -6.09 16.23
C GLU A 181 3.42 -6.72 17.14
N ALA A 182 3.68 -6.70 18.45
CA ALA A 182 2.78 -7.29 19.44
C ALA A 182 1.38 -6.64 19.45
N ASN A 183 1.26 -5.38 19.03
CA ASN A 183 -0.03 -4.68 18.98
C ASN A 183 -0.97 -5.26 17.90
N ASP A 184 -0.44 -5.73 16.78
CA ASP A 184 -1.24 -6.37 15.71
C ASP A 184 -1.75 -7.75 16.18
N ALA A 185 -1.01 -8.41 17.08
CA ALA A 185 -1.37 -9.71 17.65
C ALA A 185 -2.56 -9.68 18.63
N ILE A 186 -2.88 -8.52 19.22
CA ILE A 186 -3.87 -8.40 20.31
C ILE A 186 -5.22 -9.00 19.90
N LYS A 187 -5.71 -8.62 18.71
CA LYS A 187 -6.99 -9.13 18.18
C LYS A 187 -7.00 -10.65 18.05
N PHE A 188 -5.91 -11.24 17.57
CA PHE A 188 -5.84 -12.70 17.35
C PHE A 188 -5.81 -13.45 18.68
N ILE A 189 -5.01 -12.96 19.64
CA ILE A 189 -4.94 -13.54 20.98
C ILE A 189 -6.29 -13.44 21.68
N ASP A 190 -6.97 -12.30 21.61
CA ASP A 190 -8.28 -12.11 22.26
C ASP A 190 -9.37 -13.00 21.66
N LEU A 191 -9.32 -13.26 20.35
CA LEU A 191 -10.34 -14.05 19.65
C LEU A 191 -10.10 -15.55 19.75
N GLN A 192 -8.87 -16.03 19.53
CA GLN A 192 -8.58 -17.47 19.44
C GLN A 192 -7.53 -17.98 20.44
N GLY A 193 -6.93 -17.11 21.24
CA GLY A 193 -5.97 -17.46 22.29
C GLY A 193 -4.51 -17.53 21.85
N TYR A 194 -4.20 -17.26 20.57
CA TYR A 194 -2.83 -17.26 20.03
C TYR A 194 -2.68 -16.30 18.84
N ASN A 195 -1.44 -15.89 18.56
CA ASN A 195 -1.09 -14.98 17.47
C ASN A 195 -0.86 -15.75 16.15
N ASP A 196 -1.93 -15.87 15.36
CA ASP A 196 -1.87 -16.32 13.97
C ASP A 196 -3.10 -15.78 13.23
N THR A 197 -3.17 -15.97 11.91
CA THR A 197 -4.40 -15.77 11.12
C THR A 197 -5.59 -16.45 11.83
N LEU A 198 -6.77 -15.82 11.79
CA LEU A 198 -7.95 -16.41 12.42
C LEU A 198 -8.34 -17.72 11.73
N GLU A 199 -8.30 -18.82 12.50
CA GLU A 199 -8.63 -20.16 12.02
C GLU A 199 -9.55 -20.94 12.98
N VAL A 200 -9.79 -20.42 14.20
CA VAL A 200 -10.76 -21.01 15.12
C VAL A 200 -12.19 -20.64 14.70
N CYS A 201 -12.90 -21.58 14.08
CA CYS A 201 -14.23 -21.35 13.51
C CYS A 201 -15.25 -20.82 14.54
N THR A 202 -15.16 -21.30 15.79
CA THR A 202 -16.08 -20.93 16.87
C THR A 202 -15.93 -19.51 17.39
N VAL A 203 -14.96 -18.75 16.88
CA VAL A 203 -14.88 -17.29 17.05
C VAL A 203 -16.11 -16.60 16.44
N CYS A 204 -16.62 -17.13 15.33
CA CYS A 204 -17.75 -16.54 14.60
C CYS A 204 -18.95 -17.50 14.47
N HIS A 205 -18.71 -18.82 14.45
CA HIS A 205 -19.74 -19.84 14.29
C HIS A 205 -20.19 -20.40 15.64
N LEU A 206 -21.47 -20.75 15.77
CA LEU A 206 -22.01 -21.34 17.00
C LEU A 206 -21.45 -22.74 17.30
N THR A 207 -21.04 -23.47 16.26
CA THR A 207 -20.51 -24.83 16.33
C THR A 207 -19.44 -25.03 15.26
N GLU A 208 -18.56 -26.02 15.46
CA GLU A 208 -17.53 -26.39 14.49
C GLU A 208 -18.15 -26.88 13.16
N PRO A 209 -17.87 -26.24 12.01
CA PRO A 209 -18.34 -26.69 10.71
C PRO A 209 -17.62 -27.98 10.25
N THR A 210 -18.29 -28.81 9.43
CA THR A 210 -17.74 -30.10 8.97
C THR A 210 -17.33 -30.15 7.49
N ASN A 211 -17.72 -29.15 6.69
CA ASN A 211 -17.31 -28.98 5.29
C ASN A 211 -16.71 -27.58 5.14
N ILE A 212 -15.38 -27.53 5.08
CA ILE A 212 -14.61 -26.29 5.26
C ILE A 212 -13.95 -25.93 3.93
N ASP A 213 -14.49 -24.93 3.26
CA ASP A 213 -13.74 -24.10 2.31
C ASP A 213 -13.83 -22.65 2.77
N ILE A 214 -12.73 -22.14 3.31
CA ILE A 214 -12.62 -20.82 3.95
C ILE A 214 -12.24 -19.70 2.97
N HIS A 215 -12.00 -20.00 1.69
CA HIS A 215 -11.61 -19.01 0.68
C HIS A 215 -12.61 -18.88 -0.47
N GLN A 216 -13.72 -19.63 -0.45
CA GLN A 216 -14.77 -19.51 -1.47
C GLN A 216 -15.92 -18.59 -1.03
N PRO A 217 -16.40 -17.70 -1.92
CA PRO A 217 -17.62 -16.95 -1.69
C PRO A 217 -18.83 -17.88 -1.90
N TYR A 218 -19.29 -18.48 -0.80
CA TYR A 218 -20.51 -19.30 -0.69
C TYR A 218 -20.51 -20.68 -1.38
N PHE A 219 -20.83 -21.70 -0.59
CA PHE A 219 -21.66 -22.82 -1.07
C PHE A 219 -23.11 -22.32 -1.09
N ASP A 220 -23.74 -22.29 -2.27
CA ASP A 220 -25.17 -21.99 -2.46
C ASP A 220 -26.12 -23.08 -1.89
N GLU A 221 -25.64 -23.96 -0.99
CA GLU A 221 -26.38 -25.11 -0.46
C GLU A 221 -26.59 -25.03 1.07
N TYR A 222 -27.03 -23.89 1.58
CA TYR A 222 -27.85 -23.92 2.79
C TYR A 222 -29.28 -23.57 2.41
N LEU A 223 -30.00 -24.60 1.93
CA LEU A 223 -31.43 -24.68 2.17
C LEU A 223 -31.66 -24.33 3.64
N PHE A 224 -32.32 -23.21 3.88
CA PHE A 224 -32.98 -22.95 5.15
C PHE A 224 -33.90 -24.14 5.43
N LEU A 225 -33.42 -25.12 6.19
CA LEU A 225 -34.29 -26.16 6.73
C LEU A 225 -35.30 -25.41 7.61
N PRO A 226 -36.60 -25.46 7.29
CA PRO A 226 -37.60 -24.75 8.06
C PRO A 226 -37.55 -25.29 9.49
N VAL A 227 -37.47 -24.37 10.46
CA VAL A 227 -37.60 -24.68 11.88
C VAL A 227 -38.93 -25.39 12.09
N ILE A 228 -38.92 -26.71 12.25
CA ILE A 228 -40.08 -27.45 12.74
C ILE A 228 -40.15 -27.16 14.24
N LEU A 229 -40.93 -26.15 14.61
CA LEU A 229 -41.42 -26.00 15.97
C LEU A 229 -42.34 -27.19 16.25
N LYS A 230 -41.82 -28.21 16.94
CA LYS A 230 -42.66 -29.22 17.58
C LYS A 230 -43.47 -28.52 18.67
N LYS A 231 -44.79 -28.57 18.55
CA LYS A 231 -45.74 -28.27 19.63
C LYS A 231 -45.54 -29.24 20.79
#